data_AF-A0A6C2UDI3-F1
#
_entry.id   AF-A0A6C2UDI3-F1
#
_cell.length_a   1.000
_cell.length_b   1.000
_cell.length_c   1.000
_cell.angle_alpha   90.00
_cell.angle_beta   90.00
_cell.angle_gamma   90.00
#
_symmetry.space_group_name_H-M   'P 1'
#
loop_
_entity.id
_entity.type
_entity.pdbx_description
1 polymer ?
#
loop_
_entity_poly.entity_id
_entity_poly.type
_entity_poly.pdbx_seq_one_letter_code
_entity_poly.pdbx_strand_id
1 'polypeptide(L)'
;MGQKINRLATVDGTQEEILTTINNVRRLTDVTYSINGSAITNISLGTALEERHAVTNVAWSHHDGMGYVIWPSVNPTTELVLSFGDRPFNPILEADEEWETRIQDELGTAVWSSKVIDMFRLWLDHGATPVDDTYRYAVLPDCTLAELQAYATNPPVQVAANLGGVQAIANILRRGSVFPPRHSAELQ
;
A
#
# COMPACT_ATOMS: atom_id res chain seq x y z
N MET A 1 6.27 5.85 -4.46
CA MET A 1 7.66 5.70 -3.96
C MET A 1 7.90 6.79 -2.93
N GLY A 2 8.69 6.51 -1.92
CA GLY A 2 9.12 7.47 -0.89
C GLY A 2 10.60 7.33 -0.62
N GLN A 3 11.19 8.37 -0.06
CA GLN A 3 12.61 8.45 0.24
C GLN A 3 12.88 9.49 1.32
N LYS A 4 14.09 9.44 1.90
CA LYS A 4 14.54 10.37 2.95
C LYS A 4 13.57 10.41 4.13
N ILE A 5 12.99 9.26 4.45
CA ILE A 5 12.11 9.13 5.60
C ILE A 5 13.01 9.20 6.83
N ASN A 6 12.86 10.29 7.56
CA ASN A 6 13.67 10.65 8.71
C ASN A 6 12.75 11.12 9.82
N ARG A 7 13.08 10.79 11.07
CA ARG A 7 12.48 11.46 12.23
C ARG A 7 13.26 12.74 12.55
N LEU A 8 12.57 13.88 12.46
CA LEU A 8 13.16 15.20 12.79
C LEU A 8 12.89 15.65 14.22
N ALA A 9 11.80 15.16 14.83
CA ALA A 9 11.41 15.50 16.19
C ALA A 9 10.60 14.36 16.83
N THR A 10 10.58 14.34 18.17
CA THR A 10 9.68 13.51 18.97
C THR A 10 8.49 14.33 19.42
N VAL A 11 7.29 13.76 19.39
CA VAL A 11 6.11 14.37 20.03
C VAL A 11 6.12 13.89 21.48
N ASP A 12 6.03 14.82 22.44
CA ASP A 12 5.93 14.53 23.88
C ASP A 12 7.02 13.60 24.47
N GLY A 13 8.19 13.54 23.83
CA GLY A 13 9.31 12.68 24.24
C GLY A 13 9.11 11.19 23.90
N THR A 14 8.00 10.80 23.27
CA THR A 14 7.78 9.45 22.75
C THR A 14 8.30 9.33 21.32
N GLN A 15 8.81 8.14 21.01
CA GLN A 15 9.23 7.78 19.65
C GLN A 15 8.30 6.70 19.10
N GLU A 16 7.12 7.08 18.61
CA GLU A 16 6.21 6.15 17.92
C GLU A 16 6.78 5.69 16.58
N GLU A 17 6.21 4.69 15.94
CA GLU A 17 6.65 4.25 14.60
C GLU A 17 6.30 5.30 13.53
N ILE A 18 7.15 5.48 12.52
CA ILE A 18 6.78 6.22 11.31
C ILE A 18 6.19 5.23 10.32
N LEU A 19 4.95 5.46 9.91
CA LEU A 19 4.22 4.54 9.04
C LEU A 19 3.93 5.18 7.67
N THR A 20 4.01 4.37 6.62
CA THR A 20 3.43 4.69 5.32
C THR A 20 2.22 3.80 5.08
N THR A 21 1.02 4.35 5.19
CA THR A 21 -0.22 3.64 4.85
C THR A 21 -0.32 3.44 3.35
N ILE A 22 -0.43 2.18 2.90
CA ILE A 22 -0.69 1.83 1.50
C ILE A 22 -2.19 1.80 1.25
N ASN A 23 -2.96 1.16 2.14
CA ASN A 23 -4.41 1.21 2.10
C ASN A 23 -5.04 0.98 3.49
N ASN A 24 -6.24 1.52 3.68
CA ASN A 24 -7.07 1.37 4.87
C ASN A 24 -8.54 1.46 4.44
N VAL A 25 -9.16 0.32 4.13
CA VAL A 25 -10.49 0.25 3.52
C VAL A 25 -11.32 -0.85 4.16
N ARG A 26 -12.66 -0.80 4.02
CA ARG A 26 -13.51 -1.93 4.34
C ARG A 26 -13.12 -3.14 3.48
N ARG A 27 -13.04 -4.31 4.12
CA ARG A 27 -12.80 -5.57 3.42
C ARG A 27 -14.13 -6.15 2.96
N LEU A 28 -14.23 -6.52 1.68
CA LEU A 28 -15.44 -7.07 1.08
C LEU A 28 -15.27 -8.49 0.53
N THR A 29 -14.03 -8.94 0.38
CA THR A 29 -13.68 -10.25 -0.20
C THR A 29 -12.53 -10.90 0.57
N ASP A 30 -12.23 -12.15 0.20
CA ASP A 30 -11.04 -12.85 0.66
C ASP A 30 -9.77 -12.07 0.30
N VAL A 31 -8.73 -12.22 1.13
CA VAL A 31 -7.43 -11.62 0.86
C VAL A 31 -6.48 -12.72 0.43
N THR A 32 -5.85 -12.55 -0.72
CA THR A 32 -4.84 -13.46 -1.24
C THR A 32 -3.50 -12.77 -1.31
N TYR A 33 -2.43 -13.36 -0.78
CA TYR A 33 -1.11 -12.73 -0.75
C TYR A 33 0.04 -13.74 -0.88
N SER A 34 1.22 -13.22 -1.22
CA SER A 34 2.49 -13.94 -1.16
C SER A 34 3.57 -12.98 -0.70
N ILE A 35 4.36 -13.44 0.28
CA ILE A 35 5.49 -12.69 0.83
C ILE A 35 6.78 -13.39 0.44
N ASN A 36 7.75 -12.62 -0.08
CA ASN A 36 9.08 -13.09 -0.43
C ASN A 36 9.10 -14.27 -1.42
N GLY A 37 8.09 -14.40 -2.29
CA GLY A 37 7.96 -15.52 -3.23
C GLY A 37 7.53 -16.86 -2.58
N SER A 38 6.99 -16.80 -1.35
CA SER A 38 6.41 -17.97 -0.67
C SER A 38 5.15 -18.46 -1.39
N ALA A 39 4.68 -19.65 -1.01
CA ALA A 39 3.39 -20.17 -1.47
C ALA A 39 2.27 -19.15 -1.22
N ILE A 40 1.26 -19.16 -2.08
CA ILE A 40 0.12 -18.26 -2.00
C ILE A 40 -0.71 -18.60 -0.76
N THR A 41 -0.98 -17.59 0.05
CA THR A 41 -1.91 -17.68 1.19
C THR A 41 -3.23 -17.02 0.80
N ASN A 42 -4.34 -17.66 1.15
CA ASN A 42 -5.69 -17.08 1.05
C ASN A 42 -6.32 -17.06 2.45
N ILE A 43 -6.86 -15.90 2.82
CA ILE A 43 -7.56 -15.68 4.07
C ILE A 43 -9.02 -15.38 3.71
N SER A 44 -9.94 -16.17 4.23
CA SER A 44 -11.38 -15.96 4.03
C SER A 44 -11.85 -14.65 4.68
N LEU A 45 -12.83 -13.99 4.06
CA LEU A 45 -13.55 -12.84 4.64
C LEU A 45 -14.02 -13.15 6.07
N GLY A 46 -13.93 -12.17 6.98
CA GLY A 46 -14.27 -12.35 8.40
C GLY A 46 -13.22 -13.06 9.25
N THR A 47 -12.14 -13.59 8.65
CA THR A 47 -10.99 -14.10 9.42
C THR A 47 -10.02 -12.96 9.70
N ALA A 48 -9.81 -12.66 10.98
CA ALA A 48 -8.85 -11.65 11.42
C ALA A 48 -7.41 -12.15 11.27
N LEU A 49 -6.51 -11.22 10.95
CA LEU A 49 -5.08 -11.46 10.83
C LEU A 49 -4.34 -10.19 11.20
N GLU A 50 -3.19 -10.30 11.86
CA GLU A 50 -2.21 -9.23 11.92
C GLU A 50 -0.81 -9.82 11.86
N GLU A 51 -0.12 -9.61 10.75
CA GLU A 51 1.21 -10.15 10.50
C GLU A 51 2.16 -9.04 10.06
N ARG A 52 3.39 -9.13 10.58
CA ARG A 52 4.52 -8.27 10.21
C ARG A 52 5.54 -9.11 9.45
N HIS A 53 6.01 -8.61 8.31
CA HIS A 53 6.96 -9.32 7.47
C HIS A 53 8.13 -8.43 7.05
N ALA A 54 9.34 -8.94 7.24
CA ALA A 54 10.53 -8.43 6.57
C ALA A 54 10.48 -8.81 5.08
N VAL A 55 10.33 -7.82 4.22
CA VAL A 55 10.25 -8.00 2.76
C VAL A 55 11.68 -8.00 2.21
N THR A 56 12.16 -9.17 1.81
CA THR A 56 13.49 -9.41 1.22
C THR A 56 13.43 -9.76 -0.27
N ASN A 57 12.24 -10.10 -0.77
CA ASN A 57 11.93 -10.27 -2.18
C ASN A 57 10.53 -9.66 -2.45
N VAL A 58 10.10 -9.56 -3.70
CA VAL A 58 8.79 -8.98 -4.05
C VAL A 58 7.68 -9.65 -3.24
N ALA A 59 6.85 -8.81 -2.61
CA ALA A 59 5.63 -9.22 -1.93
C ALA A 59 4.42 -8.63 -2.65
N TRP A 60 3.28 -9.32 -2.61
CA TRP A 60 2.05 -8.81 -3.18
C TRP A 60 0.82 -9.28 -2.41
N SER A 61 -0.25 -8.51 -2.47
CA SER A 61 -1.57 -8.87 -1.96
C SER A 61 -2.68 -8.44 -2.93
N HIS A 62 -3.78 -9.18 -2.94
CA HIS A 62 -4.96 -8.96 -3.76
C HIS A 62 -6.22 -9.10 -2.92
N HIS A 63 -7.13 -8.15 -3.05
CA HIS A 63 -8.50 -8.26 -2.57
C HIS A 63 -9.38 -7.27 -3.34
N ASP A 64 -10.65 -7.61 -3.55
CA ASP A 64 -11.66 -6.69 -4.08
C ASP A 64 -11.28 -6.03 -5.42
N GLY A 65 -10.65 -6.80 -6.31
CA GLY A 65 -10.14 -6.30 -7.60
C GLY A 65 -8.92 -5.37 -7.49
N MET A 66 -8.38 -5.16 -6.30
CA MET A 66 -7.22 -4.32 -6.03
C MET A 66 -5.99 -5.18 -5.77
N GLY A 67 -4.92 -4.91 -6.51
CA GLY A 67 -3.61 -5.53 -6.31
C GLY A 67 -2.60 -4.55 -5.72
N TYR A 68 -1.72 -5.05 -4.86
CA TYR A 68 -0.62 -4.30 -4.27
C TYR A 68 0.67 -5.08 -4.49
N VAL A 69 1.71 -4.41 -4.99
CA VAL A 69 3.05 -4.99 -5.12
C VAL A 69 4.02 -4.14 -4.32
N ILE A 70 4.82 -4.79 -3.47
CA ILE A 70 5.80 -4.16 -2.60
C ILE A 70 7.17 -4.72 -2.99
N TRP A 71 8.10 -3.83 -3.30
CA TRP A 71 9.48 -4.23 -3.58
C TRP A 71 10.37 -3.93 -2.38
N PRO A 72 11.34 -4.82 -2.08
CA PRO A 72 12.20 -4.66 -0.92
C PRO A 72 13.09 -3.41 -1.04
N SER A 73 13.27 -2.73 0.09
CA SER A 73 14.46 -1.96 0.44
C SER A 73 15.36 -2.83 1.32
N VAL A 74 16.68 -2.62 1.27
CA VAL A 74 17.66 -3.43 2.03
C VAL A 74 18.29 -2.67 3.20
N ASN A 75 18.16 -1.34 3.25
CA ASN A 75 18.73 -0.50 4.31
C ASN A 75 17.80 0.70 4.63
N PRO A 76 16.97 0.61 5.68
CA PRO A 76 16.59 -0.62 6.39
C PRO A 76 15.80 -1.60 5.51
N THR A 77 15.63 -2.83 5.99
CA THR A 77 14.76 -3.80 5.32
C THR A 77 13.31 -3.32 5.41
N THR A 78 12.58 -3.38 4.30
CA THR A 78 11.16 -3.00 4.28
C THR A 78 10.35 -3.91 5.21
N GLU A 79 9.69 -3.33 6.20
CA GLU A 79 8.72 -4.03 7.04
C GLU A 79 7.31 -3.77 6.53
N LEU A 80 6.64 -4.82 6.07
CA LEU A 80 5.25 -4.80 5.60
C LEU A 80 4.33 -5.34 6.70
N VAL A 81 3.26 -4.62 6.99
CA VAL A 81 2.23 -5.06 7.92
C VAL A 81 0.91 -5.26 7.19
N LEU A 82 0.37 -6.48 7.30
CA LEU A 82 -0.95 -6.85 6.81
C LEU A 82 -1.86 -7.04 8.02
N SER A 83 -2.99 -6.33 8.05
CA SER A 83 -3.94 -6.44 9.16
C SER A 83 -5.38 -6.42 8.67
N PHE A 84 -6.10 -7.49 8.98
CA PHE A 84 -7.50 -7.72 8.59
C PHE A 84 -8.36 -8.04 9.81
N GLY A 85 -9.65 -7.72 9.74
CA GLY A 85 -10.61 -8.05 10.78
C GLY A 85 -11.33 -6.83 11.33
N ASP A 86 -12.24 -7.11 12.27
CA ASP A 86 -13.17 -6.14 12.83
C ASP A 86 -12.47 -4.98 13.55
N ARG A 87 -12.92 -3.77 13.24
CA ARG A 87 -12.49 -2.53 13.88
C ARG A 87 -13.71 -1.79 14.43
N PRO A 88 -13.71 -1.45 15.73
CA PRO A 88 -14.81 -0.73 16.33
C PRO A 88 -14.88 0.70 15.82
N PHE A 89 -16.07 1.29 15.90
CA PHE A 89 -16.23 2.71 15.65
C PHE A 89 -15.52 3.54 16.71
N ASN A 90 -15.13 4.76 16.32
CA ASN A 90 -14.72 5.75 17.29
C ASN A 90 -15.98 6.18 18.08
N PRO A 91 -15.93 6.27 19.42
CA PRO A 91 -17.05 6.73 20.23
C PRO A 91 -17.68 8.06 19.79
N ILE A 92 -16.89 8.94 19.16
CA ILE A 92 -17.39 10.21 18.61
C ILE A 92 -18.37 9.97 17.45
N LEU A 93 -18.11 8.98 16.59
CA LEU A 93 -19.00 8.62 15.48
C LEU A 93 -20.30 8.00 15.97
N GLU A 94 -20.25 7.28 17.10
CA GLU A 94 -21.44 6.61 17.66
C GLU A 94 -22.45 7.59 18.24
N ALA A 95 -22.01 8.78 18.66
CA ALA A 95 -22.83 9.80 19.30
C ALA A 95 -23.47 10.78 18.30
N ASP A 96 -23.25 10.61 17.00
CA ASP A 96 -23.70 11.54 15.97
C ASP A 96 -24.81 10.91 15.10
N GLU A 97 -26.01 11.49 15.19
CA GLU A 97 -27.22 11.04 14.48
C GLU A 97 -27.11 11.18 12.94
N GLU A 98 -26.31 12.13 12.45
CA GLU A 98 -26.05 12.27 11.02
C GLU A 98 -25.17 11.12 10.52
N TRP A 99 -24.15 10.74 11.31
CA TRP A 99 -23.31 9.58 11.00
C TRP A 99 -24.07 8.26 11.11
N GLU A 100 -25.00 8.13 12.08
CA GLU A 100 -25.90 6.98 12.15
C GLU A 100 -26.61 6.75 10.81
N THR A 101 -27.30 7.78 10.32
CA THR A 101 -28.09 7.69 9.09
C THR A 101 -27.21 7.34 7.90
N ARG A 102 -26.08 8.05 7.72
CA ARG A 102 -25.16 7.82 6.59
C ARG A 102 -24.57 6.41 6.59
N ILE A 103 -24.14 5.90 7.75
CA ILE A 103 -23.55 4.57 7.85
C ILE A 103 -24.60 3.49 7.60
N GLN A 104 -25.84 3.67 8.07
CA GLN A 104 -26.92 2.73 7.77
C GLN A 104 -27.24 2.68 6.27
N ASP A 105 -27.24 3.84 5.59
CA ASP A 105 -27.50 3.94 4.16
C ASP A 105 -26.38 3.31 3.31
N GLU A 106 -25.11 3.58 3.66
CA GLU A 106 -23.96 3.15 2.86
C GLU A 106 -23.49 1.71 3.19
N LEU A 107 -23.52 1.34 4.46
CA LEU A 107 -22.92 0.09 4.96
C LEU A 107 -23.95 -0.90 5.52
N GLY A 108 -25.18 -0.46 5.77
CA GLY A 108 -26.29 -1.27 6.25
C GLY A 108 -26.50 -1.20 7.77
N THR A 109 -27.75 -1.43 8.19
CA THR A 109 -28.15 -1.40 9.60
C THR A 109 -27.38 -2.40 10.47
N ALA A 110 -27.01 -3.57 9.92
CA ALA A 110 -26.24 -4.57 10.65
C ALA A 110 -24.83 -4.07 11.05
N VAL A 111 -24.17 -3.29 10.18
CA VAL A 111 -22.87 -2.67 10.48
C VAL A 111 -23.03 -1.63 11.59
N TRP A 112 -24.05 -0.78 11.49
CA TRP A 112 -24.34 0.19 12.55
C TRP A 112 -24.69 -0.45 13.90
N SER A 113 -25.48 -1.54 13.91
CA SER A 113 -25.85 -2.23 15.15
C SER A 113 -24.68 -2.93 15.82
N SER A 114 -23.77 -3.51 15.03
CA SER A 114 -22.59 -4.20 15.56
C SER A 114 -21.45 -3.25 15.94
N LYS A 115 -21.46 -2.00 15.44
CA LYS A 115 -20.44 -0.96 15.67
C LYS A 115 -19.04 -1.39 15.25
N VAL A 116 -18.94 -2.39 14.37
CA VAL A 116 -17.67 -2.92 13.85
C VAL A 116 -17.68 -2.99 12.34
N ILE A 117 -16.54 -2.72 11.73
CA ILE A 117 -16.28 -2.94 10.30
C ILE A 117 -15.08 -3.86 10.14
N ASP A 118 -15.22 -4.93 9.37
CA ASP A 118 -14.07 -5.71 8.90
C ASP A 118 -13.24 -4.84 7.93
N MET A 119 -12.00 -4.53 8.32
CA MET A 119 -11.11 -3.65 7.57
C MET A 119 -9.95 -4.40 6.95
N PHE A 120 -9.59 -4.05 5.71
CA PHE A 120 -8.30 -4.36 5.11
C PHE A 120 -7.34 -3.20 5.34
N ARG A 121 -6.20 -3.48 5.98
CA ARG A 121 -5.17 -2.48 6.26
C ARG A 121 -3.81 -3.01 5.84
N LEU A 122 -3.07 -2.16 5.14
CA LEU A 122 -1.76 -2.45 4.59
C LEU A 122 -0.86 -1.24 4.77
N TRP A 123 0.26 -1.39 5.46
CA TRP A 123 1.21 -0.30 5.66
C TRP A 123 2.65 -0.80 5.73
N LEU A 124 3.57 0.14 5.55
CA LEU A 124 4.99 -0.06 5.78
C LEU A 124 5.37 0.59 7.10
N ASP A 125 6.13 -0.13 7.91
CA ASP A 125 6.69 0.36 9.15
C ASP A 125 8.17 0.74 8.93
N HIS A 126 8.49 2.00 9.22
CA HIS A 126 9.85 2.54 9.11
C HIS A 126 10.59 2.53 10.47
N GLY A 127 9.94 2.00 11.51
CA GLY A 127 10.40 2.03 12.88
C GLY A 127 10.31 3.42 13.51
N ALA A 128 10.85 3.51 14.73
CA ALA A 128 10.80 4.71 15.54
C ALA A 128 11.81 5.79 15.13
N THR A 129 12.92 5.42 14.49
CA THR A 129 14.00 6.36 14.17
C THR A 129 14.59 6.07 12.79
N PRO A 130 13.78 6.10 11.71
CA PRO A 130 14.29 5.86 10.38
C PRO A 130 15.33 6.93 10.00
N VAL A 131 16.35 6.49 9.29
CA VAL A 131 17.40 7.35 8.74
C VAL A 131 17.48 7.08 7.24
N ASP A 132 17.11 8.10 6.47
CA ASP A 132 17.05 8.08 5.01
C ASP A 132 16.32 6.87 4.41
N ASP A 133 15.30 6.35 5.11
CA ASP A 133 14.56 5.18 4.65
C ASP A 133 13.74 5.49 3.37
N THR A 134 13.44 4.45 2.61
CA THR A 134 12.77 4.50 1.32
C THR A 134 11.70 3.43 1.22
N TYR A 135 10.69 3.69 0.39
CA TYR A 135 9.72 2.66 0.01
C TYR A 135 9.35 2.73 -1.46
N ARG A 136 8.89 1.59 -1.97
CA ARG A 136 8.31 1.49 -3.31
C ARG A 136 7.23 0.41 -3.31
N TYR A 137 6.07 0.81 -3.78
CA TYR A 137 4.95 -0.07 -4.03
C TYR A 137 4.20 0.38 -5.28
N ALA A 138 3.39 -0.52 -5.83
CA ALA A 138 2.43 -0.24 -6.88
C ALA A 138 1.04 -0.66 -6.41
N VAL A 139 0.04 0.09 -6.84
CA VAL A 139 -1.38 -0.25 -6.68
C VAL A 139 -1.94 -0.50 -8.08
N LEU A 140 -2.60 -1.63 -8.24
CA LEU A 140 -3.22 -2.09 -9.47
C LEU A 140 -4.73 -2.14 -9.25
N PRO A 141 -5.46 -1.07 -9.60
CA PRO A 141 -6.91 -1.10 -9.57
C PRO A 141 -7.47 -1.99 -10.68
N ASP A 142 -8.65 -2.56 -10.42
CA ASP A 142 -9.42 -3.38 -11.38
C ASP A 142 -8.58 -4.46 -12.06
N CYS A 143 -7.80 -5.20 -11.26
CA CYS A 143 -6.98 -6.31 -11.73
C CYS A 143 -7.47 -7.65 -11.18
N THR A 144 -7.32 -8.68 -11.98
CA THR A 144 -7.44 -10.07 -11.54
C THR A 144 -6.19 -10.50 -10.78
N LEU A 145 -6.31 -11.55 -9.97
CA LEU A 145 -5.16 -12.16 -9.27
C LEU A 145 -4.05 -12.57 -10.26
N ALA A 146 -4.42 -13.12 -11.42
CA ALA A 146 -3.47 -13.55 -12.44
C ALA A 146 -2.70 -12.36 -13.05
N GLU A 147 -3.38 -11.24 -13.32
CA GLU A 147 -2.74 -10.02 -13.82
C GLU A 147 -1.79 -9.42 -12.78
N LEU A 148 -2.17 -9.42 -11.50
CA LEU A 148 -1.29 -9.00 -10.42
C LEU A 148 -0.03 -9.86 -10.35
N GLN A 149 -0.18 -11.18 -10.41
CA GLN A 149 0.96 -12.11 -10.38
C GLN A 149 1.90 -11.90 -11.57
N ALA A 150 1.34 -11.71 -12.76
CA ALA A 150 2.10 -11.40 -13.96
C ALA A 150 2.85 -10.07 -13.81
N TYR A 151 2.19 -9.03 -13.28
CA TYR A 151 2.81 -7.73 -13.03
C TYR A 151 3.91 -7.81 -11.97
N ALA A 152 3.69 -8.52 -10.86
CA ALA A 152 4.68 -8.69 -9.79
C ALA A 152 5.95 -9.41 -10.30
N THR A 153 5.77 -10.35 -11.23
CA THR A 153 6.87 -11.09 -11.87
C THR A 153 7.63 -10.25 -12.89
N ASN A 154 6.92 -9.48 -13.72
CA ASN A 154 7.51 -8.70 -14.80
C ASN A 154 6.84 -7.32 -14.92
N PRO A 155 7.18 -6.38 -14.00
CA PRO A 155 6.53 -5.09 -13.99
C PRO A 155 6.94 -4.27 -15.23
N PRO A 156 5.99 -3.67 -15.97
CA PRO A 156 6.28 -2.80 -17.12
C PRO A 156 6.80 -1.41 -16.69
N VAL A 157 7.19 -1.26 -15.43
CA VAL A 157 7.71 -0.04 -14.86
C VAL A 157 9.06 -0.33 -14.19
N GLN A 158 10.00 0.59 -14.39
CA GLN A 158 11.32 0.52 -13.79
C GLN A 158 11.58 1.79 -12.99
N VAL A 159 12.13 1.66 -11.79
CA VAL A 159 12.62 2.80 -11.02
C VAL A 159 13.83 3.38 -11.74
N ALA A 160 13.67 4.58 -12.29
CA ALA A 160 14.74 5.32 -12.95
C ALA A 160 15.56 6.15 -11.95
N ALA A 161 14.91 6.63 -10.87
CA ALA A 161 15.57 7.26 -9.74
C ALA A 161 14.67 7.19 -8.48
N ASN A 162 15.28 6.98 -7.32
CA ASN A 162 14.68 7.21 -6.01
C ASN A 162 15.81 7.71 -5.08
N LEU A 163 16.36 8.89 -5.41
CA LEU A 163 17.48 9.53 -4.72
C LEU A 163 17.05 10.89 -4.17
N GLY A 164 17.67 11.34 -3.08
CA GLY A 164 17.34 12.60 -2.42
C GLY A 164 17.29 13.81 -3.35
N GLY A 165 16.08 14.18 -3.80
CA GLY A 165 15.83 15.28 -4.72
C GLY A 165 15.21 14.88 -6.08
N VAL A 166 15.24 13.60 -6.46
CA VAL A 166 14.62 13.08 -7.69
C VAL A 166 13.97 11.72 -7.47
N GLN A 167 12.70 11.61 -7.88
CA GLN A 167 11.98 10.34 -7.99
C GLN A 167 11.47 10.19 -9.43
N ALA A 168 11.78 9.08 -10.08
CA ALA A 168 11.41 8.86 -11.47
C ALA A 168 11.10 7.39 -11.73
N ILE A 169 10.03 7.15 -12.48
CA ILE A 169 9.60 5.84 -12.96
C ILE A 169 9.57 5.90 -14.49
N ALA A 170 10.18 4.91 -15.14
CA ALA A 170 10.09 4.73 -16.58
C ALA A 170 9.08 3.62 -16.90
N ASN A 171 8.15 3.90 -17.81
CA ASN A 171 7.33 2.85 -18.42
C ASN A 171 8.09 2.28 -19.62
N ILE A 172 8.48 1.01 -19.54
CA ILE A 172 9.32 0.37 -20.56
C ILE A 172 8.53 0.00 -21.82
N LEU A 173 7.20 -0.15 -21.72
CA LEU A 173 6.34 -0.42 -22.88
C LEU A 173 6.15 0.82 -23.78
N ARG A 174 6.44 2.02 -23.27
CA ARG A 174 6.34 3.28 -24.04
C ARG A 174 7.67 3.77 -24.63
N ARG A 175 8.79 3.04 -24.47
CA ARG A 175 10.08 3.42 -25.07
C ARG A 175 10.19 3.12 -26.58
N GLY A 176 9.13 2.61 -27.21
CA GLY A 176 9.08 2.30 -28.65
C GLY A 176 8.65 3.44 -29.58
N SER A 177 8.28 4.62 -29.08
CA SER A 177 7.97 5.77 -29.93
C SER A 177 9.22 6.59 -30.23
N VAL A 178 9.75 6.43 -31.45
CA VAL A 178 10.80 7.26 -32.04
C VAL A 178 10.34 8.72 -32.03
N PHE A 179 11.04 9.58 -31.30
CA PHE A 179 10.96 11.02 -31.53
C PHE A 179 11.76 11.33 -32.80
N PRO A 180 11.16 11.88 -33.87
CA PRO A 180 11.93 12.37 -35.00
C PRO A 180 12.82 13.53 -34.51
N PRO A 181 14.04 13.68 -35.04
CA PRO A 181 14.95 14.73 -34.62
C PRO A 181 14.31 16.09 -34.90
N ARG A 182 14.14 16.91 -33.86
CA ARG A 182 13.82 18.33 -34.05
C ARG A 182 15.04 18.99 -34.69
N HIS A 183 14.83 19.57 -35.87
CA HIS A 183 15.78 20.46 -36.51
C HIS A 183 16.34 21.46 -35.51
N SER A 184 17.67 21.52 -35.45
CA SER A 184 18.42 22.66 -34.92
C SER A 184 17.98 23.92 -35.66
N ALA A 185 17.33 24.84 -34.97
CA ALA A 185 17.29 26.23 -35.38
C ALA A 185 18.60 26.86 -34.88
N GLU A 186 19.53 27.06 -35.82
CA GLU A 186 20.69 27.91 -35.61
C GLU A 186 20.22 29.35 -35.38
N LEU A 187 20.84 30.01 -34.40
CA LEU A 187 20.82 31.46 -34.25
C LEU A 187 21.62 32.07 -35.42
N GLN A 188 20.96 32.87 -36.27
CA GLN A 188 21.51 34.09 -36.87
C GLN A 188 20.38 35.10 -37.08
#